data_AF-A0A8T4CXD9-F1
#
_entry.id   AF-A0A8T4CXD9-F1
#
_cell.length_a   1.000
_cell.length_b   1.000
_cell.length_c   1.000
_cell.angle_alpha   90.00
_cell.angle_beta   90.00
_cell.angle_gamma   90.00
#
_symmetry.space_group_name_H-M   'P 1'
#
loop_
_entity.id
_entity.type
_entity.pdbx_description
1 polymer ?
#
loop_
_entity_poly.entity_id
_entity_poly.type
_entity_poly.pdbx_seq_one_letter_code
_entity_poly.pdbx_strand_id
1 'polypeptide(L)'
;MKLHKTFKFALNMVLHSKLRSWLTIIGIVIGIASVIAIISIGDGMEASVNEQITNSLATDTLTITPGYSRASSFGPPGGGHRDFGGGATSSNDDNPLTDKDIQTLKGIKEIKIISPTISGNAKAYFMGNEGSVTIMGVDQKVWSEMVTDDLDSGRYLDSADSNVIVIGYSLANDYFDKTVGLNQVIQIEGVSYRVVGILESGTRNNVYMPLNAAYAVLSDDKTKGEYDSIAVKLQDDALLNETTDIIEEKLSLSRHAIGDERDFSISDPTQFASMASDMTSTITTFLAAIAAISLLVGAVGIANTMFTSVLEKTKQIGIMKAIGAKNKDILLIFVFNAVIIGLIGGLIGLALGIFLSKLAGMALGINSIITFSTVSLAVLVSMASGLLAGFIPARQASKLKPVDSLRFE
;
A
#
# COMPACT_ATOMS: atom_id res chain seq x y z
N MET A 1 25.33 41.84 15.57
CA MET A 1 26.28 41.35 14.53
C MET A 1 25.56 41.13 13.19
N LYS A 2 26.23 41.22 12.01
CA LYS A 2 25.61 40.82 10.72
C LYS A 2 25.44 39.28 10.67
N LEU A 3 24.28 38.77 10.22
CA LEU A 3 23.94 37.33 10.20
C LEU A 3 25.04 36.44 9.59
N HIS A 4 25.68 36.89 8.51
CA HIS A 4 26.74 36.16 7.82
C HIS A 4 27.95 35.86 8.72
N LYS A 5 28.32 36.79 9.62
CA LYS A 5 29.41 36.58 10.57
C LYS A 5 29.04 35.54 11.64
N THR A 6 27.78 35.50 12.04
CA THR A 6 27.26 34.52 13.00
C THR A 6 27.32 33.10 12.43
N PHE A 7 26.92 32.94 11.16
CA PHE A 7 27.00 31.65 10.46
C PHE A 7 28.44 31.16 10.31
N LYS A 8 29.35 32.00 9.82
CA LYS A 8 30.77 31.63 9.63
C LYS A 8 31.45 31.23 10.95
N PHE A 9 31.10 31.90 12.04
CA PHE A 9 31.64 31.59 13.37
C PHE A 9 31.12 30.25 13.90
N ALA A 10 29.82 29.97 13.73
CA ALA A 10 29.22 28.70 14.12
C ALA A 10 29.81 27.51 13.35
N LEU A 11 30.01 27.64 12.03
CA LEU A 11 30.61 26.59 11.21
C LEU A 11 32.04 26.22 11.66
N ASN A 12 32.87 27.22 11.96
CA ASN A 12 34.22 26.99 12.49
C ASN A 12 34.23 26.29 13.87
N MET A 13 33.14 26.45 14.63
CA MET A 13 32.98 25.85 15.96
C MET A 13 32.77 24.33 15.87
N VAL A 14 31.99 23.87 14.90
CA VAL A 14 31.73 22.45 14.64
C VAL A 14 32.99 21.72 14.17
N LEU A 15 33.81 22.37 13.33
CA LEU A 15 35.01 21.77 12.75
C LEU A 15 36.15 21.51 13.76
N HIS A 16 36.15 22.17 14.92
CA HIS A 16 37.21 22.04 15.92
C HIS A 16 36.98 20.94 16.98
N SER A 17 35.76 20.41 17.16
CA SER A 17 35.42 19.41 18.21
C SER A 17 35.10 18.02 17.62
N LYS A 18 36.06 17.45 16.88
CA LYS A 18 35.87 16.33 15.94
C LYS A 18 35.16 15.08 16.49
N LEU A 19 35.54 14.57 17.67
CA LEU A 19 34.95 13.31 18.18
C LEU A 19 33.56 13.48 18.79
N ARG A 20 33.33 14.56 19.54
CA ARG A 20 32.07 14.80 20.26
C ARG A 20 30.95 15.26 19.31
N SER A 21 31.29 16.13 18.36
CA SER A 21 30.36 16.52 17.30
C SER A 21 29.99 15.33 16.43
N TRP A 22 30.93 14.41 16.14
CA TRP A 22 30.60 13.25 15.32
C TRP A 22 29.66 12.26 16.03
N LEU A 23 29.89 12.00 17.33
CA LEU A 23 29.03 11.11 18.11
C LEU A 23 27.59 11.63 18.25
N THR A 24 27.41 12.95 18.35
CA THR A 24 26.07 13.57 18.38
C THR A 24 25.38 13.59 17.03
N ILE A 25 26.14 13.86 15.97
CA ILE A 25 25.63 13.82 14.60
C ILE A 25 25.13 12.41 14.27
N ILE A 26 25.81 11.35 14.70
CA ILE A 26 25.39 9.96 14.47
C ILE A 26 23.98 9.68 15.01
N GLY A 27 23.63 10.16 16.22
CA GLY A 27 22.29 9.95 16.77
C GLY A 27 21.18 10.60 15.92
N ILE A 28 21.44 11.81 15.43
CA ILE A 28 20.52 12.53 14.52
C ILE A 28 20.44 11.82 13.17
N VAL A 29 21.58 11.41 12.63
CA VAL A 29 21.70 10.71 11.36
C VAL A 29 20.88 9.42 11.38
N ILE A 30 21.04 8.59 12.41
CA ILE A 30 20.29 7.35 12.56
C ILE A 30 18.79 7.65 12.69
N GLY A 31 18.40 8.62 13.53
CA GLY A 31 17.00 8.99 13.70
C GLY A 31 16.35 9.42 12.38
N ILE A 32 16.98 10.33 11.64
CA ILE A 32 16.44 10.86 10.38
C ILE A 32 16.50 9.80 9.27
N ALA A 33 17.58 9.02 9.18
CA ALA A 33 17.69 7.93 8.20
C ALA A 33 16.56 6.91 8.37
N SER A 34 16.26 6.52 9.62
CA SER A 34 15.15 5.62 9.92
C SER A 34 13.80 6.21 9.53
N VAL A 35 13.49 7.47 9.90
CA VAL A 35 12.24 8.14 9.49
C VAL A 35 12.07 8.10 7.97
N ILE A 36 13.12 8.47 7.24
CA ILE A 36 13.06 8.57 5.77
C ILE A 36 12.92 7.19 5.12
N ALA A 37 13.66 6.20 5.60
CA ALA A 37 13.54 4.84 5.09
C ALA A 37 12.13 4.29 5.29
N ILE A 38 11.55 4.48 6.48
CA ILE A 38 10.21 3.98 6.82
C ILE A 38 9.14 4.63 5.96
N ILE A 39 9.14 5.96 5.84
CA ILE A 39 8.15 6.68 5.03
C ILE A 39 8.27 6.30 3.56
N SER A 40 9.50 6.27 3.01
CA SER A 40 9.71 5.95 1.59
C SER A 40 9.37 4.50 1.23
N ILE A 41 9.42 3.59 2.21
CA ILE A 41 8.95 2.20 2.04
C ILE A 41 7.42 2.14 2.15
N GLY A 42 6.83 2.86 3.11
CA GLY A 42 5.37 2.97 3.27
C GLY A 42 4.69 3.49 2.01
N ASP A 43 5.16 4.63 1.50
CA ASP A 43 4.66 5.23 0.24
C ASP A 43 4.82 4.28 -0.95
N GLY A 44 5.95 3.56 -1.03
CA GLY A 44 6.20 2.58 -2.08
C GLY A 44 5.30 1.35 -2.00
N MET A 45 4.99 0.89 -0.79
CA MET A 45 4.08 -0.23 -0.56
C MET A 45 2.64 0.17 -0.89
N GLU A 46 2.21 1.37 -0.47
CA GLU A 46 0.90 1.91 -0.81
C GLU A 46 0.73 2.07 -2.33
N ALA A 47 1.74 2.61 -3.01
CA ALA A 47 1.74 2.70 -4.47
C ALA A 47 1.68 1.33 -5.15
N SER A 48 2.45 0.34 -4.66
CA SER A 48 2.42 -1.02 -5.20
C SER A 48 1.07 -1.71 -4.99
N VAL A 49 0.41 -1.50 -3.85
CA VAL A 49 -0.93 -2.03 -3.59
C VAL A 49 -1.93 -1.36 -4.52
N ASN A 50 -1.89 -0.04 -4.66
CA ASN A 50 -2.77 0.70 -5.56
C ASN A 50 -2.57 0.32 -7.03
N GLU A 51 -1.33 0.09 -7.46
CA GLU A 51 -1.01 -0.36 -8.82
C GLU A 51 -1.52 -1.78 -9.07
N GLN A 52 -1.30 -2.71 -8.13
CA GLN A 52 -1.85 -4.06 -8.24
C GLN A 52 -3.37 -4.02 -8.32
N ILE A 53 -4.03 -3.21 -7.50
CA ILE A 53 -5.49 -3.10 -7.51
C ILE A 53 -5.95 -2.48 -8.83
N THR A 54 -5.42 -1.33 -9.24
CA THR A 54 -5.83 -0.65 -10.49
C THR A 54 -5.62 -1.54 -11.72
N ASN A 55 -4.51 -2.29 -11.77
CA ASN A 55 -4.15 -3.08 -12.95
C ASN A 55 -4.77 -4.48 -12.97
N SER A 56 -5.12 -5.07 -11.82
CA SER A 56 -5.61 -6.46 -11.76
C SER A 56 -7.03 -6.63 -11.20
N LEU A 57 -7.59 -5.62 -10.55
CA LEU A 57 -8.96 -5.60 -10.07
C LEU A 57 -9.67 -4.35 -10.63
N ALA A 58 -10.71 -4.56 -11.42
CA ALA A 58 -11.55 -3.45 -11.88
C ALA A 58 -12.15 -2.72 -10.65
N THR A 59 -11.64 -1.53 -10.33
CA THR A 59 -12.00 -0.75 -9.12
C THR A 59 -13.47 -0.31 -9.11
N ASP A 60 -14.12 -0.40 -10.26
CA ASP A 60 -15.52 -0.07 -10.51
C ASP A 60 -16.45 -1.30 -10.50
N THR A 61 -15.91 -2.47 -10.16
CA THR A 61 -16.61 -3.75 -10.23
C THR A 61 -16.78 -4.38 -8.85
N LEU A 62 -18.04 -4.59 -8.47
CA LEU A 62 -18.44 -5.34 -7.27
C LEU A 62 -18.67 -6.80 -7.63
N THR A 63 -18.19 -7.72 -6.81
CA THR A 63 -18.42 -9.16 -7.01
C THR A 63 -19.35 -9.71 -5.94
N ILE A 64 -20.46 -10.29 -6.36
CA ILE A 64 -21.44 -10.91 -5.48
C ILE A 64 -21.21 -12.43 -5.53
N THR A 65 -21.07 -13.07 -4.38
CA THR A 65 -20.82 -14.52 -4.25
C THR A 65 -21.84 -15.13 -3.29
N PRO A 66 -22.37 -16.33 -3.56
CA PRO A 66 -23.26 -17.03 -2.64
C PRO A 66 -22.52 -17.45 -1.36
N GLY A 67 -23.27 -17.59 -0.28
CA GLY A 67 -22.77 -17.89 1.06
C GLY A 67 -22.42 -16.62 1.85
N TYR A 68 -22.68 -16.68 3.16
CA TYR A 68 -22.24 -15.64 4.09
C TYR A 68 -20.83 -15.95 4.57
N SER A 69 -19.85 -15.48 3.80
CA SER A 69 -18.47 -15.53 4.26
C SER A 69 -18.27 -14.47 5.35
N ARG A 70 -18.32 -14.84 6.63
CA ARG A 70 -17.88 -13.94 7.74
C ARG A 70 -16.44 -13.44 7.58
N ALA A 71 -15.68 -14.03 6.65
CA ALA A 71 -14.36 -13.59 6.22
C ALA A 71 -14.37 -12.29 5.40
N SER A 72 -15.48 -11.91 4.77
CA SER A 72 -15.59 -10.65 3.99
C SER A 72 -16.11 -9.47 4.83
N SER A 73 -16.67 -9.71 6.02
CA SER A 73 -17.09 -8.64 6.94
C SER A 73 -16.03 -8.43 8.03
N PHE A 74 -14.92 -7.76 7.68
CA PHE A 74 -13.97 -7.22 8.66
C PHE A 74 -14.55 -5.94 9.28
N GLY A 75 -15.62 -6.08 10.06
CA GLY A 75 -16.17 -4.98 10.87
C GLY A 75 -15.25 -4.59 12.04
N PRO A 76 -15.47 -3.40 12.65
CA PRO A 76 -14.64 -2.90 13.75
C PRO A 76 -14.54 -3.90 14.91
N PRO A 77 -13.39 -3.99 15.61
CA PRO A 77 -13.16 -4.98 16.66
C PRO A 77 -14.01 -4.69 17.91
N GLY A 78 -15.26 -5.13 17.89
CA GLY A 78 -16.22 -4.99 19.00
C GLY A 78 -16.71 -6.34 19.51
N GLY A 79 -16.07 -6.85 20.57
CA GLY A 79 -16.66 -7.69 21.62
C GLY A 79 -17.56 -8.87 21.22
N GLY A 80 -16.98 -9.95 20.70
CA GLY A 80 -17.64 -11.26 20.60
C GLY A 80 -16.59 -12.37 20.48
N HIS A 81 -16.75 -13.46 21.21
CA HIS A 81 -15.76 -14.55 21.36
C HIS A 81 -15.17 -15.00 20.01
N ARG A 82 -13.84 -14.85 19.87
CA ARG A 82 -13.06 -15.30 18.71
C ARG A 82 -12.70 -16.78 18.89
N ASP A 83 -13.41 -17.67 18.19
CA ASP A 83 -12.84 -18.99 17.87
C ASP A 83 -11.86 -18.80 16.71
N PHE A 84 -10.57 -18.88 17.01
CA PHE A 84 -9.47 -18.91 16.05
C PHE A 84 -9.39 -20.33 15.44
N GLY A 85 -10.43 -20.72 14.71
CA GLY A 85 -10.50 -21.96 13.96
C GLY A 85 -10.58 -21.64 12.48
N GLY A 86 -9.46 -21.82 11.76
CA GLY A 86 -9.43 -21.75 10.30
C GLY A 86 -10.29 -22.86 9.69
N GLY A 87 -11.57 -22.56 9.51
CA GLY A 87 -12.50 -23.35 8.74
C GLY A 87 -13.27 -22.38 7.87
N ALA A 88 -12.95 -22.37 6.58
CA ALA A 88 -13.96 -21.99 5.60
C ALA A 88 -15.16 -22.90 5.88
N THR A 89 -16.23 -22.35 6.45
CA THR A 89 -17.52 -23.00 6.40
C THR A 89 -17.96 -22.92 4.95
N SER A 90 -17.46 -23.86 4.15
CA SER A 90 -18.09 -24.32 2.91
C SER A 90 -19.43 -24.92 3.31
N SER A 91 -20.42 -24.08 3.57
CA SER A 91 -21.81 -24.46 3.35
C SER A 91 -22.04 -24.36 1.85
N ASN A 92 -21.70 -25.44 1.14
CA ASN A 92 -22.13 -25.68 -0.24
C ASN A 92 -23.64 -26.04 -0.32
N ASP A 93 -24.38 -25.92 0.79
CA ASP A 93 -25.84 -25.94 0.92
C ASP A 93 -26.24 -24.52 1.38
N ASP A 94 -27.15 -23.73 0.80
CA ASP A 94 -28.45 -24.09 0.21
C ASP A 94 -29.04 -23.03 -0.76
N ASN A 95 -28.29 -22.04 -1.27
CA ASN A 95 -28.90 -21.05 -2.19
C ASN A 95 -27.92 -20.44 -3.22
N PRO A 96 -27.76 -21.06 -4.41
CA PRO A 96 -26.96 -20.49 -5.49
C PRO A 96 -27.56 -19.17 -5.98
N LEU A 97 -26.72 -18.30 -6.56
CA LEU A 97 -27.23 -17.09 -7.23
C LEU A 97 -28.00 -17.52 -8.48
N THR A 98 -29.15 -16.91 -8.74
CA THR A 98 -30.04 -17.33 -9.82
C THR A 98 -30.39 -16.18 -10.78
N ASP A 99 -31.06 -16.52 -11.88
CA ASP A 99 -31.61 -15.53 -12.82
C ASP A 99 -32.53 -14.50 -12.14
N LYS A 100 -33.18 -14.84 -11.02
CA LYS A 100 -33.99 -13.91 -10.24
C LYS A 100 -33.13 -12.79 -9.66
N ASP A 101 -31.94 -13.11 -9.17
CA ASP A 101 -31.01 -12.13 -8.58
C ASP A 101 -30.49 -11.18 -9.66
N ILE A 102 -30.19 -11.69 -10.86
CA ILE A 102 -29.83 -10.88 -12.02
C ILE A 102 -30.95 -9.90 -12.38
N GLN A 103 -32.22 -10.33 -12.35
CA GLN A 103 -33.36 -9.43 -12.62
C GLN A 103 -33.51 -8.34 -11.57
N THR A 104 -33.30 -8.66 -10.29
CA THR A 104 -33.30 -7.67 -9.20
C THR A 104 -32.19 -6.63 -9.40
N LEU A 105 -30.99 -7.07 -9.77
CA LEU A 105 -29.86 -6.18 -10.07
C LEU A 105 -30.12 -5.28 -11.28
N LYS A 106 -30.75 -5.79 -12.35
CA LYS A 106 -31.14 -4.98 -13.52
C LYS A 106 -32.11 -3.83 -13.18
N GLY A 107 -32.79 -3.89 -12.02
CA GLY A 107 -33.67 -2.83 -11.53
C GLY A 107 -32.96 -1.69 -10.79
N ILE A 108 -31.64 -1.73 -10.64
CA ILE A 108 -30.81 -0.70 -10.02
C ILE A 108 -30.24 0.17 -11.15
N LYS A 109 -30.42 1.50 -11.07
CA LYS A 109 -30.05 2.42 -12.16
C LYS A 109 -28.56 2.69 -12.20
N GLU A 110 -27.91 2.53 -11.06
CA GLU A 110 -26.51 2.79 -10.78
C GLU A 110 -25.59 1.71 -11.38
N ILE A 111 -26.17 0.57 -11.79
CA ILE A 111 -25.47 -0.55 -12.41
C ILE A 111 -25.43 -0.38 -13.93
N LYS A 112 -24.22 -0.37 -14.50
CA LYS A 112 -23.99 -0.29 -15.94
C LYS A 112 -24.00 -1.67 -16.60
N ILE A 113 -23.30 -2.64 -16.01
CA ILE A 113 -23.11 -3.99 -16.58
C ILE A 113 -23.26 -5.03 -15.49
N ILE A 114 -23.89 -6.16 -15.85
CA ILE A 114 -24.02 -7.33 -14.99
C ILE A 114 -23.46 -8.53 -15.76
N SER A 115 -22.46 -9.19 -15.19
CA SER A 115 -21.80 -10.36 -15.78
C SER A 115 -21.86 -11.54 -14.81
N PRO A 116 -22.81 -12.47 -14.98
CA PRO A 116 -22.81 -13.71 -14.22
C PRO A 116 -21.64 -14.60 -14.67
N THR A 117 -21.05 -15.33 -13.72
CA THR A 117 -19.95 -16.25 -13.97
C THR A 117 -20.19 -17.57 -13.25
N ILE A 118 -19.89 -18.66 -13.94
CA ILE A 118 -19.75 -19.99 -13.32
C ILE A 118 -18.28 -20.40 -13.36
N SER A 119 -17.84 -21.12 -12.34
CA SER A 119 -16.47 -21.58 -12.25
C SER A 119 -16.41 -23.04 -11.81
N GLY A 120 -15.46 -23.77 -12.33
CA GLY A 120 -15.24 -25.16 -11.97
C GLY A 120 -13.89 -25.65 -12.46
N ASN A 121 -13.44 -26.77 -11.94
CA ASN A 121 -12.21 -27.39 -12.44
C ASN A 121 -12.56 -28.50 -13.41
N ALA A 122 -11.77 -28.63 -14.47
CA ALA A 122 -11.94 -29.66 -15.47
C ALA A 122 -10.60 -30.13 -16.00
N LYS A 123 -10.58 -31.34 -16.56
CA LYS A 123 -9.38 -31.89 -17.19
C LYS A 123 -9.26 -31.40 -18.62
N ALA A 124 -8.13 -30.77 -18.91
CA ALA A 124 -7.73 -30.39 -20.24
C ALA A 124 -6.64 -31.33 -20.77
N TYR A 125 -6.73 -31.64 -22.07
CA TYR A 125 -5.78 -32.45 -22.80
C TYR A 125 -5.30 -31.66 -24.02
N PHE A 126 -3.97 -31.56 -24.14
CA PHE A 126 -3.33 -30.90 -25.27
C PHE A 126 -2.10 -31.71 -25.72
N MET A 127 -2.11 -32.18 -26.98
CA MET A 127 -1.00 -32.91 -27.62
C MET A 127 -0.38 -34.05 -26.80
N GLY A 128 -1.18 -34.79 -26.03
CA GLY A 128 -0.73 -35.94 -25.22
C GLY A 128 -0.41 -35.59 -23.76
N ASN A 129 -0.50 -34.32 -23.37
CA ASN A 129 -0.37 -33.87 -21.99
C ASN A 129 -1.75 -33.58 -21.39
N GLU A 130 -1.96 -34.08 -20.17
CA GLU A 130 -3.15 -33.82 -19.35
C GLU A 130 -2.83 -32.78 -18.27
N GLY A 131 -3.78 -31.90 -18.00
CA GLY A 131 -3.68 -30.98 -16.88
C GLY A 131 -5.05 -30.53 -16.37
N SER A 132 -5.07 -30.00 -15.15
CA SER A 132 -6.27 -29.44 -14.54
C SER A 132 -6.33 -27.94 -14.85
N VAL A 133 -7.44 -27.53 -15.45
CA VAL A 133 -7.73 -26.13 -15.78
C VAL A 133 -8.95 -25.65 -15.01
N THR A 134 -8.98 -24.36 -14.71
CA THR A 134 -10.15 -23.72 -14.10
C THR A 134 -10.98 -23.11 -15.23
N ILE A 135 -12.17 -23.65 -15.43
CA ILE A 135 -13.15 -23.12 -16.38
C ILE A 135 -13.82 -21.91 -15.76
N MET A 136 -13.91 -20.83 -16.55
CA MET A 136 -14.71 -19.66 -16.26
C MET A 136 -15.74 -19.50 -17.38
N GLY A 137 -16.99 -19.81 -17.06
CA GLY A 137 -18.12 -19.59 -17.96
C GLY A 137 -18.59 -18.15 -17.87
N VAL A 138 -18.49 -17.40 -18.97
CA VAL A 138 -18.75 -15.96 -19.01
C VAL A 138 -19.82 -15.61 -20.05
N ASP A 139 -20.52 -14.50 -19.84
CA ASP A 139 -21.41 -13.94 -20.86
C ASP A 139 -20.59 -13.17 -21.89
N GLN A 140 -20.53 -13.70 -23.10
CA GLN A 140 -19.73 -13.21 -24.22
C GLN A 140 -20.01 -11.75 -24.58
N LYS A 141 -21.24 -11.27 -24.35
CA LYS A 141 -21.65 -9.91 -24.73
C LYS A 141 -21.00 -8.85 -23.85
N VAL A 142 -20.88 -9.14 -22.56
CA VAL A 142 -20.50 -8.17 -21.54
C VAL A 142 -19.09 -8.42 -21.02
N TRP A 143 -18.56 -9.64 -21.17
CA TRP A 143 -17.27 -10.01 -20.63
C TRP A 143 -16.13 -9.14 -21.16
N SER A 144 -16.14 -8.79 -22.46
CA SER A 144 -15.11 -7.91 -23.04
C SER A 144 -15.03 -6.52 -22.43
N GLU A 145 -16.12 -6.01 -21.85
CA GLU A 145 -16.16 -4.72 -21.15
C GLU A 145 -15.87 -4.83 -19.64
N MET A 146 -15.83 -6.06 -19.12
CA MET A 146 -15.57 -6.39 -17.71
C MET A 146 -14.12 -6.80 -17.46
N VAL A 147 -13.46 -7.39 -18.45
CA VAL A 147 -12.06 -7.81 -18.34
C VAL A 147 -11.15 -6.59 -18.39
N THR A 148 -10.26 -6.48 -17.39
CA THR A 148 -9.22 -5.44 -17.33
C THR A 148 -7.95 -5.85 -18.09
N ASP A 149 -7.75 -7.15 -18.30
CA ASP A 149 -6.57 -7.69 -19.00
C ASP A 149 -6.66 -7.50 -20.53
N ASP A 150 -5.59 -6.94 -21.09
CA ASP A 150 -5.42 -6.81 -22.53
C ASP A 150 -5.14 -8.18 -23.20
N LEU A 151 -5.44 -8.26 -24.50
CA LEU A 151 -5.11 -9.43 -25.32
C LEU A 151 -3.65 -9.35 -25.79
N ASP A 152 -2.85 -10.36 -25.46
CA ASP A 152 -1.55 -10.58 -26.12
C ASP A 152 -1.74 -10.95 -27.59
N SER A 153 -2.74 -11.81 -27.87
CA SER A 153 -2.98 -12.32 -29.22
C SER A 153 -4.45 -12.72 -29.44
N GLY A 154 -4.97 -12.46 -30.64
CA GLY A 154 -6.29 -12.96 -31.07
C GLY A 154 -7.44 -11.99 -30.82
N ARG A 155 -8.56 -12.50 -30.30
CA ARG A 155 -9.77 -11.71 -30.00
C ARG A 155 -10.52 -12.23 -28.78
N TYR A 156 -11.35 -11.37 -28.18
CA TYR A 156 -12.31 -11.76 -27.16
C TYR A 156 -13.43 -12.64 -27.74
N LEU A 157 -14.21 -13.26 -26.85
CA LEU A 157 -15.37 -14.07 -27.21
C LEU A 157 -16.46 -13.20 -27.85
N ASP A 158 -17.11 -13.70 -28.90
CA ASP A 158 -18.25 -13.06 -29.55
C ASP A 158 -19.53 -13.87 -29.27
N SER A 159 -20.70 -13.22 -29.32
CA SER A 159 -22.02 -13.83 -29.06
C SER A 159 -22.36 -15.01 -29.96
N ALA A 160 -21.72 -15.11 -31.12
CA ALA A 160 -21.92 -16.20 -32.08
C ALA A 160 -21.03 -17.43 -31.80
N ASP A 161 -20.05 -17.30 -30.91
CA ASP A 161 -19.14 -18.38 -30.62
C ASP A 161 -19.77 -19.44 -29.71
N SER A 162 -19.43 -20.71 -29.87
CA SER A 162 -19.95 -21.81 -29.04
C SER A 162 -18.85 -22.74 -28.53
N ASN A 163 -17.98 -23.23 -29.42
CA ASN A 163 -16.89 -24.16 -29.10
C ASN A 163 -15.51 -23.48 -29.21
N VAL A 164 -15.39 -22.30 -28.62
CA VAL A 164 -14.13 -21.55 -28.59
C VAL A 164 -13.79 -21.12 -27.17
N ILE A 165 -12.51 -20.87 -26.94
CA ILE A 165 -11.99 -20.47 -25.64
C ILE A 165 -10.97 -19.35 -25.77
N VAL A 166 -10.89 -18.53 -24.73
CA VAL A 166 -9.80 -17.60 -24.47
C VAL A 166 -9.02 -18.12 -23.28
N ILE A 167 -7.69 -18.11 -23.36
CA ILE A 167 -6.81 -18.68 -22.32
C ILE A 167 -5.90 -17.61 -21.73
N GLY A 168 -5.49 -17.80 -20.47
CA GLY A 168 -4.49 -16.95 -19.84
C GLY A 168 -3.06 -17.25 -20.33
N TYR A 169 -2.16 -16.29 -20.17
CA TYR A 169 -0.74 -16.40 -20.57
C TYR A 169 -0.05 -17.66 -20.04
N SER A 170 -0.19 -17.97 -18.75
CA SER A 170 0.47 -19.12 -18.11
C SER A 170 0.01 -20.45 -18.73
N LEU A 171 -1.28 -20.58 -19.03
CA LEU A 171 -1.82 -21.78 -19.70
C LEU A 171 -1.29 -21.92 -21.13
N ALA A 172 -1.07 -20.80 -21.82
CA ALA A 172 -0.57 -20.78 -23.19
C ALA A 172 0.93 -21.12 -23.28
N ASN A 173 1.75 -20.60 -22.36
CA ASN A 173 3.21 -20.63 -22.49
C ASN A 173 3.93 -21.57 -21.52
N ASP A 174 3.44 -21.68 -20.28
CA ASP A 174 4.19 -22.28 -19.18
C ASP A 174 3.61 -23.63 -18.71
N TYR A 175 2.31 -23.86 -18.95
CA TYR A 175 1.61 -25.00 -18.37
C TYR A 175 1.80 -26.32 -19.12
N PHE A 176 1.78 -26.29 -20.45
CA PHE A 176 2.00 -27.48 -21.29
C PHE A 176 3.43 -27.49 -21.85
N ASP A 177 4.00 -28.68 -22.09
CA ASP A 177 5.33 -28.82 -22.70
C ASP A 177 5.49 -28.13 -24.07
N LYS A 178 4.38 -27.80 -24.73
CA LYS A 178 4.34 -27.05 -25.98
C LYS A 178 3.44 -25.84 -25.81
N THR A 179 3.86 -24.73 -26.41
CA THR A 179 3.07 -23.50 -26.41
C THR A 179 1.76 -23.68 -27.16
N VAL A 180 0.67 -23.22 -26.53
CA VAL A 180 -0.65 -23.18 -27.14
C VAL A 180 -0.83 -21.85 -27.85
N GLY A 181 -0.92 -21.91 -29.17
CA GLY A 181 -1.15 -20.75 -30.03
C GLY A 181 -2.61 -20.58 -30.46
N LEU A 182 -2.88 -19.48 -31.15
CA LEU A 182 -4.18 -19.21 -31.77
C LEU A 182 -4.59 -20.32 -32.75
N ASN A 183 -5.90 -20.57 -32.82
CA ASN A 183 -6.54 -21.59 -33.65
C ASN A 183 -6.13 -23.04 -33.37
N GLN A 184 -5.37 -23.30 -32.31
CA GLN A 184 -5.13 -24.65 -31.84
C GLN A 184 -6.32 -25.16 -31.02
N VAL A 185 -6.41 -26.49 -30.88
CA VAL A 185 -7.52 -27.16 -30.21
C VAL A 185 -7.03 -27.76 -28.90
N ILE A 186 -7.71 -27.41 -27.81
CA ILE A 186 -7.58 -28.07 -26.51
C ILE A 186 -8.84 -28.92 -26.30
N GLN A 187 -8.66 -30.15 -25.83
CA GLN A 187 -9.79 -30.98 -25.41
C GLN A 187 -10.04 -30.76 -23.93
N ILE A 188 -11.28 -30.45 -23.54
CA ILE A 188 -11.68 -30.27 -22.14
C ILE A 188 -12.85 -31.22 -21.88
N GLU A 189 -12.71 -32.14 -20.92
CA GLU A 189 -13.66 -33.24 -20.68
C GLU A 189 -14.10 -33.97 -21.97
N GLY A 190 -13.13 -34.19 -22.87
CA GLY A 190 -13.36 -34.87 -24.15
C GLY A 190 -14.01 -34.02 -25.25
N VAL A 191 -14.41 -32.77 -24.97
CA VAL A 191 -14.95 -31.83 -25.97
C VAL A 191 -13.83 -30.95 -26.52
N SER A 192 -13.77 -30.81 -27.85
CA SER A 192 -12.74 -30.02 -28.53
C SER A 192 -13.12 -28.54 -28.60
N TYR A 193 -12.25 -27.68 -28.07
CA TYR A 193 -12.39 -26.22 -28.06
C TYR A 193 -11.24 -25.56 -28.80
N ARG A 194 -11.54 -24.59 -29.64
CA ARG A 194 -10.54 -23.82 -30.39
C ARG A 194 -10.14 -22.55 -29.64
N VAL A 195 -8.84 -22.32 -29.51
CA VAL A 195 -8.30 -21.09 -28.90
C VAL A 195 -8.45 -19.91 -29.86
N VAL A 196 -9.16 -18.86 -29.44
CA VAL A 196 -9.39 -17.65 -30.24
C VAL A 196 -8.69 -16.41 -29.70
N GLY A 197 -8.27 -16.44 -28.43
CA GLY A 197 -7.55 -15.35 -27.79
C GLY A 197 -6.64 -15.85 -26.67
N ILE A 198 -5.58 -15.10 -26.41
CA ILE A 198 -4.64 -15.28 -25.31
C ILE A 198 -4.52 -13.94 -24.60
N LEU A 199 -4.74 -13.93 -23.29
CA LEU A 199 -4.60 -12.73 -22.46
C LEU A 199 -3.12 -12.46 -22.12
N GLU A 200 -2.73 -11.20 -22.01
CA GLU A 200 -1.37 -10.76 -21.68
C GLU A 200 -0.97 -11.13 -20.25
N SER A 201 -1.93 -11.07 -19.33
CA SER A 201 -1.82 -11.47 -17.93
C SER A 201 -2.73 -12.67 -17.62
N GLY A 202 -2.31 -13.48 -16.66
CA GLY A 202 -3.08 -14.65 -16.23
C GLY A 202 -2.22 -15.62 -15.43
N THR A 203 -2.25 -15.49 -14.10
CA THR A 203 -1.43 -16.30 -13.18
C THR A 203 -1.98 -17.70 -12.92
N ARG A 204 -3.20 -17.99 -13.38
CA ARG A 204 -3.88 -19.28 -13.19
C ARG A 204 -4.13 -19.96 -14.54
N ASN A 205 -4.36 -21.27 -14.49
CA ASN A 205 -4.76 -22.11 -15.62
C ASN A 205 -6.21 -21.86 -16.03
N ASN A 206 -6.58 -20.59 -16.14
CA ASN A 206 -7.95 -20.16 -16.41
C ASN A 206 -8.27 -20.32 -17.90
N VAL A 207 -9.43 -20.89 -18.17
CA VAL A 207 -10.01 -21.01 -19.51
C VAL A 207 -11.35 -20.28 -19.50
N TYR A 208 -11.46 -19.22 -20.28
CA TYR A 208 -12.69 -18.47 -20.45
C TYR A 208 -13.46 -19.03 -21.63
N MET A 209 -14.72 -19.40 -21.39
CA MET A 209 -15.58 -19.99 -22.41
C MET A 209 -17.02 -19.49 -22.28
N PRO A 210 -17.83 -19.63 -23.34
CA PRO A 210 -19.23 -19.22 -23.30
C PRO A 210 -19.99 -19.95 -22.19
N LEU A 211 -20.87 -19.25 -21.47
CA LEU A 211 -21.63 -19.81 -20.34
C LEU A 211 -22.32 -21.16 -20.68
N ASN A 212 -22.92 -21.26 -21.87
CA ASN A 212 -23.56 -22.50 -22.34
C ASN A 212 -22.58 -23.67 -22.50
N ALA A 213 -21.37 -23.39 -22.96
CA ALA A 213 -20.32 -24.40 -23.09
C ALA A 213 -19.78 -24.81 -21.71
N ALA A 214 -19.63 -23.86 -20.79
CA ALA A 214 -19.19 -24.13 -19.44
C ALA A 214 -20.19 -25.04 -18.67
N TYR A 215 -21.50 -24.81 -18.81
CA TYR A 215 -22.52 -25.71 -18.24
C TYR A 215 -22.47 -27.13 -18.83
N ALA A 216 -22.08 -27.27 -20.09
CA ALA A 216 -21.95 -28.59 -20.72
C ALA A 216 -20.73 -29.36 -20.20
N VAL A 217 -19.67 -28.66 -19.82
CA VAL A 217 -18.46 -29.26 -19.26
C VAL A 217 -18.57 -29.52 -17.76
N LEU A 218 -19.23 -28.61 -17.03
CA LEU A 218 -19.40 -28.67 -15.57
C LEU A 218 -20.77 -29.27 -15.16
N SER A 219 -21.36 -30.09 -16.02
CA SER A 219 -22.74 -30.57 -15.86
C SER A 219 -22.98 -31.38 -14.58
N ASP A 220 -21.93 -31.96 -14.01
CA ASP A 220 -22.00 -32.77 -12.80
C ASP A 220 -22.14 -31.91 -11.53
N ASP A 221 -21.67 -30.66 -11.57
CA ASP A 221 -21.59 -29.76 -10.41
C ASP A 221 -22.47 -28.50 -10.55
N LYS A 222 -22.96 -28.18 -11.75
CA LYS A 222 -23.64 -26.91 -12.04
C LYS A 222 -24.95 -27.09 -12.80
N THR A 223 -26.03 -26.51 -12.28
CA THR A 223 -27.33 -26.47 -12.97
C THR A 223 -27.47 -25.20 -13.81
N LYS A 224 -28.12 -25.30 -14.98
CA LYS A 224 -28.43 -24.12 -15.80
C LYS A 224 -29.27 -23.11 -15.02
N GLY A 225 -28.83 -21.85 -15.01
CA GLY A 225 -29.49 -20.76 -14.29
C GLY A 225 -28.96 -20.55 -12.86
N GLU A 226 -27.97 -21.34 -12.44
CA GLU A 226 -27.22 -21.15 -11.20
C GLU A 226 -25.85 -20.54 -11.50
N TYR A 227 -25.42 -19.62 -10.63
CA TYR A 227 -24.20 -18.84 -10.78
C TYR A 227 -23.34 -18.89 -9.50
N ASP A 228 -22.02 -18.96 -9.69
CA ASP A 228 -21.06 -18.94 -8.59
C ASP A 228 -20.68 -17.53 -8.19
N SER A 229 -20.78 -16.59 -9.13
CA SER A 229 -20.60 -15.17 -8.83
C SER A 229 -21.33 -14.31 -9.86
N ILE A 230 -21.71 -13.11 -9.43
CA ILE A 230 -22.22 -12.06 -10.31
C ILE A 230 -21.34 -10.84 -10.13
N ALA A 231 -20.61 -10.48 -11.18
CA ALA A 231 -19.83 -9.25 -11.21
C ALA A 231 -20.69 -8.11 -11.74
N VAL A 232 -20.62 -6.95 -11.09
CA VAL A 232 -21.46 -5.79 -11.36
C VAL A 232 -20.56 -4.57 -11.55
N LYS A 233 -20.61 -3.95 -12.73
CA LYS A 233 -19.88 -2.72 -13.02
C LYS A 233 -20.75 -1.51 -12.79
N LEU A 234 -20.25 -0.56 -12.01
CA LEU A 234 -20.97 0.66 -11.67
C LEU A 234 -20.91 1.69 -12.81
N GLN A 235 -21.88 2.59 -12.83
CA GLN A 235 -21.87 3.72 -13.77
C GLN A 235 -20.94 4.86 -13.29
N ASP A 236 -20.82 5.03 -11.98
CA ASP A 236 -19.97 6.04 -11.33
C ASP A 236 -19.32 5.45 -10.07
N ASP A 237 -17.99 5.43 -10.05
CA ASP A 237 -17.16 4.91 -8.96
C ASP A 237 -17.37 5.70 -7.65
N ALA A 238 -17.78 6.97 -7.74
CA ALA A 238 -18.02 7.81 -6.57
C ALA A 238 -19.20 7.34 -5.71
N LEU A 239 -20.10 6.51 -6.29
CA LEU A 239 -21.29 5.98 -5.63
C LEU A 239 -21.13 4.54 -5.18
N LEU A 240 -19.90 4.00 -5.11
CA LEU A 240 -19.65 2.60 -4.81
C LEU A 240 -20.25 2.17 -3.46
N ASN A 241 -20.02 2.93 -2.39
CA ASN A 241 -20.56 2.61 -1.06
C ASN A 241 -22.10 2.67 -1.04
N GLU A 242 -22.68 3.74 -1.59
CA GLU A 242 -24.14 3.91 -1.65
C GLU A 242 -24.80 2.80 -2.49
N THR A 243 -24.18 2.45 -3.63
CA THR A 243 -24.69 1.38 -4.49
C THR A 243 -24.53 0.01 -3.85
N THR A 244 -23.47 -0.22 -3.07
CA THR A 244 -23.28 -1.45 -2.29
C THR A 244 -24.41 -1.62 -1.29
N ASP A 245 -24.75 -0.57 -0.54
CA ASP A 245 -25.87 -0.59 0.42
C ASP A 245 -27.21 -0.86 -0.29
N ILE A 246 -27.45 -0.24 -1.44
CA ILE A 246 -28.67 -0.44 -2.25
C ILE A 246 -28.75 -1.89 -2.79
N ILE A 247 -27.62 -2.44 -3.27
CA ILE A 247 -27.56 -3.82 -3.74
C ILE A 247 -27.85 -4.78 -2.57
N GLU A 248 -27.25 -4.54 -1.42
CA GLU A 248 -27.46 -5.35 -0.22
C GLU A 248 -28.93 -5.32 0.22
N GLU A 249 -29.55 -4.14 0.26
CA GLU A 249 -30.96 -3.98 0.60
C GLU A 249 -31.87 -4.73 -0.40
N LYS A 250 -31.68 -4.53 -1.71
CA LYS A 250 -32.55 -5.15 -2.72
C LYS A 250 -32.37 -6.66 -2.81
N LEU A 251 -31.14 -7.18 -2.69
CA LEU A 251 -30.89 -8.62 -2.72
C LEU A 251 -31.38 -9.30 -1.44
N SER A 252 -31.18 -8.71 -0.26
CA SER A 252 -31.69 -9.26 1.00
C SER A 252 -33.22 -9.34 1.01
N LEU A 253 -33.91 -8.33 0.45
CA LEU A 253 -35.36 -8.35 0.27
C LEU A 253 -35.82 -9.42 -0.75
N SER A 254 -35.14 -9.53 -1.90
CA SER A 254 -35.47 -10.49 -2.96
C SER A 254 -35.30 -11.95 -2.52
N ARG A 255 -34.25 -12.22 -1.73
CA ARG A 255 -33.89 -13.55 -1.23
C ARG A 255 -34.51 -13.89 0.12
N HIS A 256 -35.23 -12.96 0.76
CA HIS A 256 -35.78 -13.09 2.11
C HIS A 256 -34.70 -13.41 3.17
N ALA A 257 -33.47 -12.95 2.94
CA ALA A 257 -32.30 -13.25 3.76
C ALA A 257 -31.86 -11.98 4.49
N ILE A 258 -32.59 -11.62 5.55
CA ILE A 258 -32.43 -10.36 6.30
C ILE A 258 -31.59 -10.60 7.55
N GLY A 259 -30.56 -9.78 7.78
CA GLY A 259 -29.75 -9.81 9.00
C GLY A 259 -28.71 -10.95 9.01
N ASP A 260 -28.75 -11.80 10.04
CA ASP A 260 -27.77 -12.87 10.26
C ASP A 260 -28.02 -14.14 9.40
N GLU A 261 -29.14 -14.19 8.68
CA GLU A 261 -29.49 -15.28 7.74
C GLU A 261 -29.11 -14.94 6.28
N ARG A 262 -28.33 -13.88 6.06
CA ARG A 262 -27.80 -13.57 4.73
C ARG A 262 -27.09 -14.79 4.15
N ASP A 263 -27.23 -14.97 2.84
CA ASP A 263 -26.71 -16.10 2.08
C ASP A 263 -25.90 -15.64 0.86
N PHE A 264 -25.44 -14.40 0.88
CA PHE A 264 -24.56 -13.80 -0.11
C PHE A 264 -23.58 -12.84 0.56
N SER A 265 -22.44 -12.58 -0.10
CA SER A 265 -21.53 -11.49 0.25
C SER A 265 -21.22 -10.65 -0.98
N ILE A 266 -21.09 -9.35 -0.77
CA ILE A 266 -20.62 -8.39 -1.78
C ILE A 266 -19.16 -8.11 -1.46
N SER A 267 -18.26 -8.38 -2.41
CA SER A 267 -16.85 -8.08 -2.31
C SER A 267 -16.56 -6.82 -3.11
N ASP A 268 -16.07 -5.80 -2.40
CA ASP A 268 -15.51 -4.58 -2.97
C ASP A 268 -13.98 -4.69 -3.02
N PRO A 269 -13.35 -4.64 -4.21
CA PRO A 269 -11.90 -4.67 -4.33
C PRO A 269 -11.19 -3.50 -3.62
N THR A 270 -11.86 -2.35 -3.47
CA THR A 270 -11.30 -1.15 -2.81
C THR A 270 -11.24 -1.29 -1.28
N GLN A 271 -12.05 -2.19 -0.69
CA GLN A 271 -11.98 -2.48 0.74
C GLN A 271 -10.64 -3.13 1.12
N PHE A 272 -10.09 -3.99 0.26
CA PHE A 272 -8.76 -4.55 0.49
C PHE A 272 -7.66 -3.48 0.43
N ALA A 273 -7.79 -2.52 -0.50
CA ALA A 273 -6.90 -1.37 -0.62
C ALA A 273 -6.89 -0.54 0.66
N SER A 274 -8.08 -0.18 1.15
CA SER A 274 -8.22 0.64 2.36
C SER A 274 -7.68 -0.09 3.59
N MET A 275 -7.94 -1.38 3.75
CA MET A 275 -7.37 -2.19 4.83
C MET A 275 -5.84 -2.27 4.77
N ALA A 276 -5.26 -2.49 3.59
CA ALA A 276 -3.82 -2.51 3.39
C ALA A 276 -3.21 -1.13 3.69
N SER A 277 -3.86 -0.05 3.25
CA SER A 277 -3.47 1.32 3.56
C SER A 277 -3.52 1.60 5.07
N ASP A 278 -4.59 1.19 5.75
CA ASP A 278 -4.74 1.35 7.21
C ASP A 278 -3.67 0.58 7.99
N MET A 279 -3.35 -0.66 7.58
CA MET A 279 -2.29 -1.45 8.18
C MET A 279 -0.93 -0.79 7.96
N THR A 280 -0.67 -0.30 6.75
CA THR A 280 0.55 0.43 6.38
C THR A 280 0.70 1.69 7.20
N SER A 281 -0.38 2.47 7.33
CA SER A 281 -0.45 3.70 8.11
C SER A 281 -0.19 3.43 9.59
N THR A 282 -0.76 2.35 10.14
CA THR A 282 -0.55 1.94 11.53
C THR A 282 0.91 1.57 11.80
N ILE A 283 1.52 0.75 10.93
CA ILE A 283 2.93 0.37 11.01
C ILE A 283 3.82 1.61 10.89
N THR A 284 3.53 2.49 9.93
CA THR A 284 4.27 3.73 9.69
C THR A 284 4.19 4.65 10.91
N THR A 285 3.01 4.79 11.52
CA THR A 285 2.80 5.59 12.74
C THR A 285 3.58 5.03 13.93
N PHE A 286 3.54 3.72 14.14
CA PHE A 286 4.29 3.06 15.23
C PHE A 286 5.79 3.23 15.06
N LEU A 287 6.30 3.03 13.84
CA LEU A 287 7.71 3.21 13.52
C LEU A 287 8.14 4.69 13.60
N ALA A 288 7.27 5.63 13.21
CA ALA A 288 7.48 7.06 13.39
C ALA A 288 7.60 7.44 14.87
N ALA A 289 6.82 6.81 15.76
CA ALA A 289 6.94 7.02 17.20
C ALA A 289 8.30 6.54 17.74
N ILE A 290 8.80 5.38 17.29
CA ILE A 290 10.14 4.89 17.65
C ILE A 290 11.22 5.84 17.12
N ALA A 291 11.05 6.34 15.89
CA ALA A 291 11.98 7.27 15.29
C ALA A 291 11.98 8.63 16.01
N ALA A 292 10.82 9.09 16.50
CA ALA A 292 10.70 10.29 17.33
C ALA A 292 11.46 10.15 18.67
N ILE A 293 11.39 8.98 19.31
CA ILE A 293 12.21 8.67 20.50
C ILE A 293 13.70 8.72 20.17
N SER A 294 14.10 8.14 19.04
CA SER A 294 15.50 8.17 18.57
C SER A 294 15.99 9.60 18.31
N LEU A 295 15.13 10.44 17.72
CA LEU A 295 15.40 11.86 17.52
C LEU A 295 15.55 12.60 18.85
N LEU A 296 14.73 12.27 19.86
CA LEU A 296 14.82 12.84 21.20
C LEU A 296 16.18 12.50 21.84
N VAL A 297 16.63 11.24 21.76
CA VAL A 297 17.97 10.84 22.23
C VAL A 297 19.07 11.62 21.52
N GLY A 298 18.96 11.80 20.19
CA GLY A 298 19.85 12.65 19.41
C GLY A 298 19.84 14.11 19.89
N ALA A 299 18.67 14.67 20.14
CA ALA A 299 18.48 16.03 20.65
C ALA A 299 19.10 16.22 22.04
N VAL A 300 18.97 15.25 22.95
CA VAL A 300 19.66 15.26 24.25
C VAL A 300 21.18 15.24 24.06
N GLY A 301 21.67 14.48 23.08
CA GLY A 301 23.09 14.49 22.69
C GLY A 301 23.58 15.88 22.25
N ILE A 302 22.82 16.56 21.38
CA ILE A 302 23.11 17.94 20.96
C ILE A 302 23.15 18.87 22.17
N ALA A 303 22.14 18.78 23.04
CA ALA A 303 22.04 19.62 24.23
C ALA A 303 23.25 19.43 25.15
N ASN A 304 23.64 18.17 25.42
CA ASN A 304 24.79 17.86 26.25
C ASN A 304 26.10 18.42 25.66
N THR A 305 26.32 18.19 24.36
CA THR A 305 27.50 18.72 23.67
C THR A 305 27.52 20.24 23.67
N MET A 306 26.36 20.88 23.54
CA MET A 306 26.25 22.32 23.62
C MET A 306 26.50 22.83 25.06
N PHE A 307 25.99 22.18 26.10
CA PHE A 307 26.29 22.53 27.49
C PHE A 307 27.79 22.52 27.75
N THR A 308 28.48 21.46 27.35
CA THR A 308 29.94 21.38 27.51
C THR A 308 30.65 22.45 26.67
N SER A 309 30.19 22.69 25.43
CA SER A 309 30.77 23.74 24.57
C SER A 309 30.61 25.15 25.16
N VAL A 310 29.49 25.41 25.85
CA VAL A 310 29.26 26.68 26.56
C VAL A 310 30.23 26.81 27.73
N LEU A 311 30.40 25.74 28.52
CA LEU A 311 31.34 25.72 29.65
C LEU A 311 32.79 25.94 29.21
N GLU A 312 33.24 25.22 28.18
CA GLU A 312 34.58 25.36 27.59
C GLU A 312 34.85 26.77 27.06
N LYS A 313 33.80 27.49 26.62
CA LYS A 313 33.91 28.85 26.04
C LYS A 313 33.42 29.97 26.96
N THR A 314 33.22 29.69 28.25
CA THR A 314 32.72 30.67 29.24
C THR A 314 33.52 31.96 29.23
N LYS A 315 34.87 31.88 29.22
CA LYS A 315 35.77 33.03 29.18
C LYS A 315 35.62 33.87 27.90
N GLN A 316 35.49 33.22 26.74
CA GLN A 316 35.28 33.93 25.47
C GLN A 316 33.93 34.65 25.44
N ILE A 317 32.87 34.03 25.98
CA ILE A 317 31.55 34.65 26.12
C ILE A 317 31.64 35.88 27.03
N GLY A 318 32.35 35.78 28.15
CA GLY A 318 32.58 36.89 29.08
C GLY A 318 33.26 38.08 28.41
N ILE A 319 34.33 37.84 27.63
CA ILE A 319 35.04 38.88 26.88
C ILE A 319 34.11 39.54 25.86
N MET A 320 33.34 38.77 25.08
CA MET A 320 32.40 39.32 24.10
C MET A 320 31.34 40.21 24.76
N LYS A 321 30.82 39.80 25.92
CA LYS A 321 29.84 40.59 26.67
C LYS A 321 30.46 41.85 27.31
N ALA A 322 31.71 41.78 27.77
CA ALA A 322 32.44 42.93 28.28
C ALA A 322 32.69 44.00 27.20
N ILE A 323 32.89 43.58 25.95
CA ILE A 323 33.07 44.48 24.78
C ILE A 323 31.71 44.98 24.23
N GLY A 324 30.58 44.51 24.77
CA GLY A 324 29.24 45.04 24.48
C GLY A 324 28.30 44.14 23.66
N ALA A 325 28.61 42.85 23.50
CA ALA A 325 27.67 41.91 22.85
C ALA A 325 26.37 41.76 23.66
N LYS A 326 25.20 41.88 23.00
CA LYS A 326 23.90 41.71 23.67
C LYS A 326 23.62 40.24 23.94
N ASN A 327 22.78 39.94 24.94
CA ASN A 327 22.33 38.57 25.22
C ASN A 327 21.71 37.90 23.96
N LYS A 328 21.00 38.67 23.13
CA LYS A 328 20.42 38.20 21.87
C LYS A 328 21.48 37.77 20.85
N ASP A 329 22.63 38.47 20.78
CA ASP A 329 23.72 38.11 19.87
C ASP A 329 24.33 36.76 20.28
N ILE A 330 24.59 36.56 21.58
CA ILE A 330 25.14 35.30 22.11
C ILE A 330 24.15 34.15 21.91
N LEU A 331 22.86 34.36 22.25
CA LEU A 331 21.81 33.38 22.04
C LEU A 331 21.78 32.91 20.57
N LEU A 332 21.78 33.85 19.63
CA LEU A 332 21.66 33.57 18.20
C LEU A 332 22.89 32.80 17.69
N ILE A 333 24.11 33.11 18.15
CA ILE A 333 25.31 32.33 17.80
C ILE A 333 25.16 30.86 18.19
N PHE A 334 24.76 30.57 19.43
CA PHE A 334 24.65 29.20 19.91
C PHE A 334 23.46 28.45 19.30
N VAL A 335 22.30 29.11 19.11
CA VAL A 335 21.15 28.49 18.43
C VAL A 335 21.51 28.14 16.98
N PHE A 336 22.16 29.03 16.24
CA PHE A 336 22.60 28.72 14.87
C PHE A 336 23.61 27.56 14.84
N ASN A 337 24.49 27.46 15.84
CA ASN A 337 25.42 26.34 15.94
C ASN A 337 24.68 25.00 16.11
N ALA A 338 23.66 24.95 16.98
CA ALA A 338 22.80 23.78 17.12
C ALA A 338 22.07 23.41 15.83
N VAL A 339 21.48 24.40 15.16
CA VAL A 339 20.73 24.19 13.92
C VAL A 339 21.66 23.69 12.81
N ILE A 340 22.90 24.17 12.73
CA ILE A 340 23.90 23.66 11.77
C ILE A 340 24.24 22.20 12.06
N ILE A 341 24.44 21.82 13.33
CA ILE A 341 24.68 20.42 13.71
C ILE A 341 23.48 19.55 13.32
N GLY A 342 22.25 20.02 13.59
CA GLY A 342 21.01 19.37 13.18
C GLY A 342 20.91 19.19 11.67
N LEU A 343 21.17 20.24 10.90
CA LEU A 343 21.13 20.22 9.43
C LEU A 343 22.18 19.30 8.81
N ILE A 344 23.41 19.29 9.33
CA ILE A 344 24.46 18.37 8.86
C ILE A 344 24.04 16.94 9.13
N GLY A 345 23.55 16.65 10.33
CA GLY A 345 23.00 15.33 10.66
C GLY A 345 21.79 14.96 9.81
N GLY A 346 20.91 15.92 9.51
CA GLY A 346 19.75 15.73 8.65
C GLY A 346 20.09 15.47 7.19
N LEU A 347 21.06 16.17 6.63
CA LEU A 347 21.51 15.93 5.25
C LEU A 347 22.17 14.55 5.11
N ILE A 348 23.03 14.18 6.05
CA ILE A 348 23.68 12.86 6.06
C ILE A 348 22.64 11.77 6.32
N GLY A 349 21.72 11.99 7.26
CA GLY A 349 20.61 11.09 7.55
C GLY A 349 19.67 10.90 6.36
N LEU A 350 19.36 11.97 5.63
CA LEU A 350 18.56 11.91 4.40
C LEU A 350 19.26 11.07 3.33
N ALA A 351 20.56 11.31 3.09
CA ALA A 351 21.33 10.55 2.11
C ALA A 351 21.39 9.05 2.48
N LEU A 352 21.63 8.73 3.75
CA LEU A 352 21.63 7.35 4.24
C LEU A 352 20.24 6.72 4.22
N GLY A 353 19.18 7.47 4.55
CA GLY A 353 17.81 6.99 4.50
C GLY A 353 17.37 6.62 3.08
N ILE A 354 17.71 7.46 2.10
CA ILE A 354 17.49 7.19 0.67
C ILE A 354 18.28 5.94 0.22
N PHE A 355 19.52 5.82 0.67
CA PHE A 355 20.34 4.65 0.35
C PHE A 355 19.74 3.36 0.92
N LEU A 356 19.35 3.39 2.19
CA LEU A 356 18.71 2.26 2.87
C LEU A 356 17.35 1.91 2.26
N SER A 357 16.54 2.90 1.87
CA SER A 357 15.23 2.66 1.28
C SER A 357 15.33 1.99 -0.09
N LYS A 358 16.29 2.41 -0.92
CA LYS A 358 16.57 1.74 -2.21
C LYS A 358 17.07 0.31 -2.03
N LEU A 359 17.96 0.09 -1.06
CA LEU A 359 18.52 -1.23 -0.79
C LEU A 359 17.43 -2.19 -0.26
N ALA A 360 16.59 -1.70 0.65
CA ALA A 360 15.43 -2.43 1.14
C ALA A 360 14.40 -2.69 0.02
N GLY A 361 14.11 -1.69 -0.83
CA GLY A 361 13.22 -1.82 -1.97
C GLY A 361 13.66 -2.90 -2.96
N MET A 362 14.96 -2.97 -3.26
CA MET A 362 15.52 -4.02 -4.11
C MET A 362 15.40 -5.42 -3.49
N ALA A 363 15.58 -5.53 -2.17
CA ALA A 363 15.46 -6.81 -1.46
C ALA A 363 14.00 -7.30 -1.32
N LEU A 364 13.05 -6.36 -1.21
CA LEU A 364 11.63 -6.65 -1.01
C LEU A 364 10.81 -6.65 -2.32
N GLY A 365 11.40 -6.23 -3.44
CA GLY A 365 10.69 -6.10 -4.72
C GLY A 365 9.71 -4.92 -4.76
N ILE A 366 9.88 -3.92 -3.88
CA ILE A 366 9.00 -2.75 -3.77
C ILE A 366 9.74 -1.52 -4.31
N ASN A 367 9.12 -0.78 -5.22
CA ASN A 367 9.67 0.50 -5.67
C ASN A 367 9.56 1.55 -4.56
N SER A 368 10.67 1.88 -3.92
CA SER A 368 10.73 2.97 -2.94
C SER A 368 10.58 4.32 -3.65
N ILE A 369 9.56 5.08 -3.25
CA ILE A 369 9.27 6.41 -3.81
C ILE A 369 9.86 7.47 -2.89
N ILE A 370 10.60 8.41 -3.46
CA ILE A 370 11.15 9.56 -2.72
C ILE A 370 10.39 10.80 -3.18
N THR A 371 9.48 11.26 -2.33
CA THR A 371 8.64 12.42 -2.61
C THR A 371 9.31 13.71 -2.10
N PHE A 372 9.04 14.84 -2.76
CA PHE A 372 9.47 16.16 -2.28
C PHE A 372 8.99 16.44 -0.84
N SER A 373 7.80 15.93 -0.48
CA SER A 373 7.25 15.96 0.88
C SER A 373 8.22 15.36 1.91
N THR A 374 8.74 14.16 1.64
CA THR A 374 9.66 13.39 2.50
C THR A 374 10.97 14.16 2.74
N VAL A 375 11.52 14.77 1.68
CA VAL A 375 12.73 15.60 1.78
C VAL A 375 12.47 16.86 2.61
N SER A 376 11.33 17.54 2.37
CA SER A 376 10.96 18.75 3.11
C SER A 376 10.75 18.47 4.60
N LEU A 377 10.13 17.33 4.93
CA LEU A 377 9.94 16.85 6.29
C LEU A 377 11.28 16.59 6.99
N ALA A 378 12.24 15.92 6.32
CA ALA A 378 13.58 15.68 6.86
C ALA A 378 14.28 16.98 7.27
N VAL A 379 14.24 17.97 6.39
CA VAL A 379 14.86 19.28 6.63
C VAL A 379 14.18 19.98 7.80
N LEU A 380 12.84 20.01 7.85
CA LEU A 380 12.09 20.62 8.94
C LEU A 380 12.37 19.95 10.29
N VAL A 381 12.34 18.62 10.35
CA VAL A 381 12.61 17.85 11.58
C VAL A 381 14.07 18.04 12.04
N SER A 382 15.02 18.09 11.11
CA SER A 382 16.44 18.35 11.44
C SER A 382 16.68 19.76 12.00
N MET A 383 16.03 20.78 11.43
CA MET A 383 16.08 22.13 11.95
C MET A 383 15.40 22.23 13.32
N ALA A 384 14.20 21.68 13.45
CA ALA A 384 13.41 21.74 14.68
C ALA A 384 14.14 21.05 15.85
N SER A 385 14.69 19.86 15.63
CA SER A 385 15.46 19.11 16.63
C SER A 385 16.69 19.89 17.11
N GLY A 386 17.47 20.47 16.19
CA GLY A 386 18.60 21.34 16.54
C GLY A 386 18.15 22.55 17.35
N LEU A 387 17.10 23.24 16.91
CA LEU A 387 16.59 24.46 17.55
C LEU A 387 16.11 24.16 18.99
N LEU A 388 15.30 23.12 19.18
CA LEU A 388 14.78 22.72 20.48
C LEU A 388 15.89 22.28 21.43
N ALA A 389 16.82 21.45 20.96
CA ALA A 389 17.94 20.98 21.77
C ALA A 389 18.91 22.11 22.17
N GLY A 390 19.19 23.02 21.24
CA GLY A 390 20.15 24.11 21.43
C GLY A 390 19.60 25.31 22.19
N PHE A 391 18.28 25.46 22.29
CA PHE A 391 17.69 26.66 22.86
C PHE A 391 18.00 26.82 24.36
N ILE A 392 17.90 25.75 25.16
CA ILE A 392 18.12 25.82 26.61
C ILE A 392 19.58 26.17 26.94
N PRO A 393 20.61 25.46 26.41
CA PRO A 393 21.99 25.81 26.68
C PRO A 393 22.37 27.18 26.12
N ALA A 394 21.90 27.55 24.92
CA ALA A 394 22.14 28.87 24.34
C ALA A 394 21.56 30.00 25.22
N ARG A 395 20.39 29.78 25.82
CA ARG A 395 19.79 30.74 26.76
C ARG A 395 20.61 30.87 28.02
N GLN A 396 21.14 29.77 28.57
CA GLN A 396 22.05 29.84 29.72
C GLN A 396 23.33 30.60 29.38
N ALA A 397 23.96 30.29 28.25
CA ALA A 397 25.15 30.99 27.74
C ALA A 397 24.91 32.51 27.62
N SER A 398 23.76 32.91 27.07
CA SER A 398 23.40 34.32 26.90
C SER A 398 23.24 35.08 28.21
N LYS A 399 22.95 34.39 29.33
CA LYS A 399 22.70 34.99 30.64
C LYS A 399 23.94 35.04 31.55
N LEU A 400 25.08 34.48 31.13
CA LEU A 400 26.34 34.55 31.88
C LEU A 400 26.75 36.01 32.15
N LYS A 401 27.15 36.32 33.38
CA LYS A 401 27.61 37.66 33.76
C LYS A 401 29.11 37.80 33.42
N PRO A 402 29.56 38.95 32.87
CA PRO A 402 30.97 39.16 32.50
C PRO A 402 31.94 38.99 33.68
N VAL A 403 31.53 39.45 34.87
CA VAL A 403 32.33 39.39 36.09
C VAL A 403 32.59 37.95 36.53
N ASP A 404 31.56 37.10 36.47
CA ASP A 404 31.68 35.68 36.87
C ASP A 404 32.50 34.89 35.84
N SER A 405 32.37 35.21 34.56
CA SER A 405 33.03 34.48 33.47
C SER A 405 34.53 34.79 33.30
N LEU A 406 35.02 35.88 33.90
CA LEU A 406 36.45 36.23 33.93
C LEU A 406 37.17 35.77 35.20
N ARG A 407 36.42 35.30 36.21
CA ARG A 407 36.96 34.85 37.51
C ARG A 407 37.17 33.33 37.58
N PHE A 408 36.70 32.58 36.60
CA PHE A 408 36.99 31.15 36.45
C PHE A 408 38.42 30.97 35.95
N GLU A 409 39.26 30.30 36.76
CA GLU A 409 40.52 29.67 36.31
C GLU A 409 40.24 28.38 35.55
#